data_AF-A0A072N746-F1
#
_entry.id   AF-A0A072N746-F1
#
_cell.length_a   1.000
_cell.length_b   1.000
_cell.length_c   1.000
_cell.angle_alpha   90.00
_cell.angle_beta   90.00
_cell.angle_gamma   90.00
#
_symmetry.space_group_name_H-M   'P 1'
#
loop_
_entity.id
_entity.type
_entity.pdbx_description
1 polymer ?
#
loop_
_entity_poly.entity_id
_entity_poly.type
_entity_poly.pdbx_seq_one_letter_code
_entity_poly.pdbx_strand_id
1 'polypeptide(L)'
;MTRWRTPALAALWLQVAGLVALAAYLLGRGGLAGLGWTSAAESLLAALVLGLWTAVLSRLTAGRGTPPEHGPLRALRGLFPWLTSLRLALWFLTLVAVLGGAAPQANAVALAALLSVWPAAVLAGNAVYGTLVRLAPEPGDLLRRTRLADWLNVAAALSLAMTVFNVVPIAGFSSSPQGADLWVYGLSGALDVGATLLARRAVLHAPPRQG
;
A
#
# COMPACT_ATOMS: atom_id res chain seq x y z
N MET A 1 -0.74 15.64 22.20
CA MET A 1 -1.35 14.66 21.27
C MET A 1 -0.72 14.66 19.86
N THR A 2 0.43 15.32 19.63
CA THR A 2 1.01 15.54 18.29
C THR A 2 2.18 14.61 17.93
N ARG A 3 2.75 13.88 18.89
CA ARG A 3 4.04 13.17 18.71
C ARG A 3 4.06 12.12 17.59
N TRP A 4 2.94 11.42 17.35
CA TRP A 4 2.85 10.37 16.33
C TRP A 4 2.25 10.84 15.00
N ARG A 5 1.44 11.90 15.03
CA ARG A 5 0.70 12.38 13.86
C ARG A 5 1.64 12.95 12.80
N THR A 6 2.51 13.88 13.17
CA THR A 6 3.45 14.51 12.24
C THR A 6 4.38 13.51 11.55
N PRO A 7 5.09 12.61 12.26
CA PRO A 7 5.96 11.65 11.58
C PRO A 7 5.17 10.66 10.70
N ALA A 8 3.97 10.23 11.13
CA ALA A 8 3.13 9.37 10.30
C ALA A 8 2.74 10.05 8.97
N LEU A 9 2.24 11.29 9.03
CA LEU A 9 1.84 12.02 7.83
C LEU A 9 3.03 12.34 6.94
N ALA A 10 4.19 12.70 7.50
CA ALA A 10 5.40 12.94 6.74
C ALA A 10 5.86 11.68 6.01
N ALA A 11 5.90 10.53 6.68
CA ALA A 11 6.29 9.26 6.07
C ALA A 11 5.31 8.84 4.95
N LEU A 12 4.00 8.99 5.16
CA LEU A 12 2.99 8.70 4.15
C LEU A 12 3.10 9.61 2.93
N TRP A 13 3.31 10.92 3.12
CA TRP A 13 3.52 11.84 1.99
C TRP A 13 4.82 11.59 1.24
N LEU A 14 5.88 11.20 1.95
CA LEU A 14 7.12 10.77 1.32
C LEU A 14 6.90 9.52 0.46
N GLN A 15 6.09 8.57 0.93
CA GLN A 15 5.72 7.39 0.16
C GLN A 15 4.87 7.74 -1.08
N VAL A 16 3.92 8.67 -0.97
CA VAL A 16 3.18 9.19 -2.13
C VAL A 16 4.14 9.80 -3.15
N ALA A 17 5.06 10.65 -2.72
CA ALA A 17 6.07 11.25 -3.61
C ALA A 17 6.94 10.17 -4.28
N GLY A 18 7.34 9.14 -3.53
CA GLY A 18 8.08 7.99 -4.05
C GLY A 18 7.33 7.23 -5.14
N LEU A 19 6.03 6.98 -4.96
CA LEU A 19 5.19 6.31 -5.97
C LEU A 19 5.02 7.16 -7.24
N VAL A 20 4.87 8.48 -7.09
CA VAL A 20 4.82 9.40 -8.23
C VAL A 20 6.16 9.42 -8.98
N ALA A 21 7.27 9.48 -8.25
CA ALA A 21 8.61 9.43 -8.85
C ALA A 21 8.86 8.10 -9.57
N LEU A 22 8.43 6.98 -8.99
CA LEU A 22 8.51 5.66 -9.62
C LEU A 22 7.70 5.60 -10.91
N ALA A 23 6.46 6.09 -10.89
CA ALA A 23 5.65 6.14 -12.11
C ALA A 23 6.29 7.00 -13.20
N ALA A 24 6.80 8.18 -12.86
CA ALA A 24 7.51 9.05 -13.79
C ALA A 24 8.76 8.37 -14.36
N TYR A 25 9.51 7.65 -13.52
CA TYR A 25 10.67 6.87 -13.94
C TYR A 25 10.30 5.74 -14.90
N LEU A 26 9.26 4.96 -14.60
CA LEU A 26 8.78 3.87 -15.45
C LEU A 26 8.33 4.36 -16.82
N LEU A 27 7.60 5.48 -16.87
CA LEU A 27 7.20 6.13 -18.12
C LEU A 27 8.41 6.67 -18.89
N GLY A 28 9.40 7.25 -18.20
CA GLY A 28 10.61 7.77 -18.82
C GLY A 28 11.53 6.70 -19.40
N ARG A 29 11.63 5.52 -18.76
CA ARG A 29 12.52 4.45 -19.19
C ARG A 29 11.88 3.46 -20.18
N GLY A 30 10.59 3.17 -20.02
CA GLY A 30 9.86 2.17 -20.80
C GLY A 30 8.90 2.73 -21.85
N GLY A 31 8.61 4.04 -21.82
CA GLY A 31 7.59 4.65 -22.68
C GLY A 31 6.20 4.05 -22.47
N LEU A 32 5.32 4.20 -23.46
CA LEU A 32 3.97 3.61 -23.46
C LEU A 32 3.91 2.20 -24.07
N ALA A 33 5.05 1.58 -24.38
CA ALA A 33 5.11 0.28 -25.04
C ALA A 33 5.10 -0.89 -24.03
N GLY A 34 4.47 -2.01 -24.41
CA GLY A 34 4.47 -3.24 -23.62
C GLY A 34 3.68 -3.14 -22.32
N LEU A 35 4.15 -3.81 -21.26
CA LEU A 35 3.52 -3.79 -19.92
C LEU A 35 4.01 -2.63 -19.04
N GLY A 36 5.03 -1.87 -19.45
CA GLY A 36 5.61 -0.78 -18.64
C GLY A 36 4.58 0.30 -18.24
N TRP A 37 3.64 0.61 -19.13
CA TRP A 37 2.56 1.56 -18.83
C TRP A 37 1.59 1.04 -17.76
N THR A 38 1.36 -0.28 -17.67
CA THR A 38 0.48 -0.86 -16.63
C THR A 38 1.08 -0.69 -15.24
N SER A 39 2.38 -0.94 -15.08
CA SER A 39 3.08 -0.72 -13.82
C SER A 39 3.12 0.76 -13.42
N ALA A 40 3.30 1.67 -14.40
CA ALA A 40 3.23 3.10 -14.15
C ALA A 40 1.80 3.55 -13.76
N ALA A 41 0.77 3.04 -14.43
CA ALA A 41 -0.62 3.32 -14.11
C ALA A 41 -1.00 2.79 -12.72
N GLU A 42 -0.56 1.59 -12.36
CA GLU A 42 -0.74 1.01 -11.02
C GLU A 42 -0.06 1.87 -9.95
N SER A 43 1.17 2.31 -10.20
CA SER A 43 1.92 3.20 -9.29
C SER A 43 1.25 4.57 -9.11
N LEU A 44 0.75 5.19 -10.19
CA LEU A 44 0.00 6.45 -10.12
C LEU A 44 -1.32 6.30 -9.37
N LEU A 45 -2.05 5.23 -9.64
CA LEU A 45 -3.30 4.94 -8.95
C LEU A 45 -3.06 4.66 -7.47
N ALA A 46 -1.99 3.92 -7.13
CA ALA A 46 -1.56 3.70 -5.76
C ALA A 46 -1.18 5.01 -5.06
N ALA A 47 -0.42 5.89 -5.71
CA ALA A 47 -0.07 7.21 -5.19
C ALA A 47 -1.31 8.06 -4.91
N LEU A 48 -2.26 8.07 -5.84
CA LEU A 48 -3.52 8.82 -5.71
C LEU A 48 -4.36 8.28 -4.54
N VAL A 49 -4.56 6.97 -4.47
CA VAL A 49 -5.31 6.33 -3.38
C VAL A 49 -4.63 6.56 -2.03
N LEU A 50 -3.30 6.42 -1.95
CA LEU A 50 -2.53 6.68 -0.73
C LEU A 50 -2.59 8.15 -0.32
N GLY A 51 -2.51 9.09 -1.27
CA GLY A 51 -2.66 10.53 -1.00
C GLY A 51 -4.04 10.88 -0.45
N LEU A 52 -5.10 10.34 -1.05
CA LEU A 52 -6.47 10.49 -0.57
C LEU A 52 -6.66 9.88 0.83
N TRP A 53 -6.12 8.68 1.04
CA TRP A 53 -6.13 8.02 2.35
C TRP A 53 -5.39 8.85 3.41
N THR A 54 -4.21 9.37 3.07
CA THR A 54 -3.40 10.23 3.94
C THR A 54 -4.14 11.52 4.31
N ALA A 55 -4.84 12.14 3.34
CA ALA A 55 -5.67 13.31 3.59
C ALA A 55 -6.82 13.01 4.56
N VAL A 56 -7.53 11.88 4.40
CA VAL A 56 -8.59 11.46 5.32
C VAL A 56 -8.02 11.11 6.70
N LEU A 57 -6.91 10.37 6.76
CA LEU A 57 -6.22 10.04 8.01
C LEU A 57 -5.77 11.30 8.76
N SER A 58 -5.31 12.33 8.05
CA SER A 58 -4.86 13.59 8.66
C SER A 58 -5.95 14.31 9.45
N ARG A 59 -7.21 14.19 8.99
CA ARG A 59 -8.41 14.69 9.66
C ARG A 59 -8.82 13.79 10.82
N LEU A 60 -8.85 12.49 10.59
CA LEU A 60 -9.15 11.49 11.62
C LEU A 60 -8.23 11.65 12.84
N THR A 61 -6.91 11.72 12.59
CA THR A 61 -5.88 11.87 13.64
C THR A 61 -5.87 13.25 14.28
N ALA A 62 -6.58 14.23 13.70
CA ALA A 62 -6.87 15.51 14.34
C ALA A 62 -8.17 15.48 15.16
N GLY A 63 -8.86 14.33 15.27
CA GLY A 63 -10.14 14.18 15.97
C GLY A 63 -11.33 14.74 15.20
N ARG A 64 -11.16 15.07 13.91
CA ARG A 64 -12.19 15.69 13.08
C ARG A 64 -12.90 14.66 12.23
N GLY A 65 -14.23 14.68 12.27
CA GLY A 65 -15.06 13.90 11.36
C GLY A 65 -14.88 14.34 9.91
N THR A 66 -15.07 13.40 8.99
CA THR A 66 -15.08 13.63 7.55
C THR A 66 -16.44 13.22 6.99
N PRO A 67 -17.29 14.19 6.61
CA PRO A 67 -18.60 13.89 6.06
C PRO A 67 -18.53 13.00 4.80
N PRO A 68 -19.53 12.15 4.53
CA PRO A 68 -19.55 11.25 3.36
C PRO A 68 -19.35 11.96 2.01
N GLU A 69 -19.81 13.19 1.89
CA GLU A 69 -19.74 14.06 0.70
C GLU A 69 -18.40 14.76 0.54
N HIS A 70 -17.50 14.67 1.52
CA HIS A 70 -16.19 15.31 1.45
C HIS A 70 -15.36 14.71 0.30
N GLY A 71 -14.85 15.59 -0.58
CA GLY A 71 -14.20 15.21 -1.84
C GLY A 71 -13.17 14.08 -1.71
N PRO A 72 -12.17 14.18 -0.82
CA PRO A 72 -11.17 13.13 -0.64
C PRO A 72 -11.75 11.77 -0.23
N LEU A 73 -12.74 11.75 0.67
CA LEU A 73 -13.38 10.51 1.13
C LEU A 73 -14.20 9.86 0.02
N ARG A 74 -14.95 10.68 -0.75
CA ARG A 74 -15.73 10.22 -1.89
C ARG A 74 -14.84 9.69 -3.01
N ALA A 75 -13.77 10.41 -3.35
CA ALA A 75 -12.79 9.96 -4.33
C ALA A 75 -12.11 8.67 -3.89
N LEU A 76 -11.72 8.56 -2.61
CA LEU A 76 -11.13 7.35 -2.06
C LEU A 76 -12.07 6.16 -2.25
N ARG A 77 -13.35 6.30 -1.87
CA ARG A 77 -14.40 5.27 -2.04
C ARG A 77 -14.53 4.79 -3.49
N GLY A 78 -14.40 5.69 -4.45
CA GLY A 78 -14.45 5.35 -5.88
C GLY A 78 -13.18 4.67 -6.38
N LEU A 79 -12.00 5.11 -5.94
CA LEU A 79 -10.71 4.72 -6.53
C LEU A 79 -10.08 3.47 -5.89
N PHE A 80 -10.25 3.26 -4.58
CA PHE A 80 -9.61 2.10 -3.93
C PHE A 80 -10.08 0.73 -4.48
N PRO A 81 -11.35 0.52 -4.90
CA PRO A 81 -11.77 -0.73 -5.52
C PRO A 81 -11.10 -0.99 -6.86
N TRP A 82 -10.85 0.06 -7.65
CA TRP A 82 -10.10 -0.06 -8.91
C TRP A 82 -8.66 -0.51 -8.67
N LEU A 83 -7.98 0.11 -7.70
CA LEU A 83 -6.61 -0.31 -7.33
C LEU A 83 -6.57 -1.76 -6.87
N THR A 84 -7.53 -2.15 -6.03
CA THR A 84 -7.64 -3.52 -5.51
C THR A 84 -7.87 -4.51 -6.65
N SER A 85 -8.79 -4.21 -7.57
CA SER A 85 -9.10 -5.04 -8.72
C SER A 85 -7.91 -5.19 -9.66
N LEU A 86 -7.21 -4.09 -9.94
CA LEU A 86 -6.00 -4.10 -10.77
C LEU A 86 -4.92 -4.99 -10.15
N ARG A 87 -4.65 -4.85 -8.86
CA ARG A 87 -3.65 -5.67 -8.16
C ARG A 87 -4.01 -7.15 -8.13
N LEU A 88 -5.28 -7.48 -7.92
CA LEU A 88 -5.75 -8.87 -7.98
C LEU A 88 -5.67 -9.44 -9.40
N ALA A 89 -5.96 -8.63 -10.43
CA ALA A 89 -5.80 -9.04 -11.82
C ALA A 89 -4.32 -9.33 -12.15
N LEU A 90 -3.40 -8.45 -11.75
CA LEU A 90 -1.96 -8.66 -11.95
C LEU A 90 -1.44 -9.91 -11.22
N TRP A 91 -1.88 -10.12 -9.99
CA TRP A 91 -1.60 -11.35 -9.25
C TRP A 91 -2.15 -12.59 -9.98
N PHE A 92 -3.41 -12.54 -10.42
CA PHE A 92 -4.06 -13.66 -11.09
C PHE A 92 -3.38 -14.00 -12.43
N LEU A 93 -3.01 -12.99 -13.22
CA LEU A 93 -2.24 -13.19 -14.44
C LEU A 93 -0.89 -13.84 -14.15
N THR A 94 -0.21 -13.43 -13.08
CA THR A 94 1.04 -14.04 -12.63
C THR A 94 0.84 -15.50 -12.23
N LEU A 95 -0.23 -15.80 -11.48
CA LEU A 95 -0.59 -17.15 -11.09
C LEU A 95 -0.83 -18.04 -12.32
N VAL A 96 -1.63 -17.57 -13.29
CA VAL A 96 -1.91 -18.31 -14.53
C VAL A 96 -0.63 -18.54 -15.33
N ALA A 97 0.25 -17.54 -15.44
CA ALA A 97 1.53 -17.70 -16.13
C ALA A 97 2.43 -18.74 -15.46
N VAL A 98 2.51 -18.73 -14.13
CA VAL A 98 3.24 -19.73 -13.35
C VAL A 98 2.68 -21.14 -13.56
N LEU A 99 1.37 -21.31 -13.47
CA LEU A 99 0.70 -22.59 -13.68
C LEU A 99 0.85 -23.07 -15.14
N GLY A 100 0.96 -22.15 -16.09
CA GLY A 100 1.27 -22.41 -17.49
C GLY A 100 2.75 -22.71 -17.78
N GLY A 101 3.61 -22.75 -16.76
CA GLY A 101 5.02 -23.14 -16.91
C GLY A 101 5.98 -21.99 -17.22
N ALA A 102 5.62 -20.73 -16.97
CA ALA A 102 6.49 -19.57 -17.23
C ALA A 102 7.77 -19.53 -16.37
N ALA A 103 7.84 -20.31 -15.28
CA ALA A 103 8.96 -20.31 -14.35
C ALA A 103 9.36 -21.73 -13.91
N PRO A 104 9.81 -22.60 -14.83
CA PRO A 104 10.02 -24.02 -14.56
C PRO A 104 11.21 -24.28 -13.63
N GLN A 105 12.12 -23.32 -13.50
CA GLN A 105 13.31 -23.39 -12.63
C GLN A 105 13.09 -22.69 -11.29
N ALA A 106 11.89 -22.14 -11.05
CA ALA A 106 11.61 -21.41 -9.82
C ALA A 106 11.56 -22.33 -8.60
N ASN A 107 12.11 -21.85 -7.47
CA ASN A 107 11.90 -22.54 -6.20
C ASN A 107 10.40 -22.54 -5.85
N ALA A 108 9.78 -23.72 -5.87
CA ALA A 108 8.34 -23.87 -5.69
C ALA A 108 7.83 -23.35 -4.33
N VAL A 109 8.62 -23.50 -3.26
CA VAL A 109 8.24 -23.02 -1.91
C VAL A 109 8.24 -21.49 -1.86
N ALA A 110 9.28 -20.85 -2.38
CA ALA A 110 9.37 -19.40 -2.43
C ALA A 110 8.27 -18.79 -3.31
N LEU A 111 7.97 -19.44 -4.44
CA LEU A 111 6.91 -19.02 -5.37
C LEU A 111 5.53 -19.17 -4.74
N ALA A 112 5.25 -20.28 -4.05
CA ALA A 112 4.02 -20.49 -3.30
C ALA A 112 3.85 -19.46 -2.18
N ALA A 113 4.94 -19.12 -1.49
CA ALA A 113 4.93 -18.07 -0.47
C ALA A 113 4.60 -16.70 -1.07
N LEU A 114 5.24 -16.30 -2.18
CA LEU A 114 4.93 -15.05 -2.89
C LEU A 114 3.47 -15.02 -3.34
N LEU A 115 2.99 -16.08 -3.99
CA LEU A 115 1.62 -16.19 -4.50
C LEU A 115 0.56 -16.22 -3.39
N SER A 116 0.96 -16.49 -2.14
CA SER A 116 0.08 -16.41 -0.97
C SER A 116 0.14 -15.05 -0.27
N VAL A 117 1.35 -14.48 -0.12
CA VAL A 117 1.56 -13.19 0.54
C VAL A 117 1.02 -12.03 -0.29
N TRP A 118 1.22 -12.04 -1.60
CA TRP A 118 0.78 -10.95 -2.46
C TRP A 118 -0.75 -10.70 -2.40
N PRO A 119 -1.65 -11.69 -2.62
CA PRO A 119 -3.08 -11.44 -2.55
C PRO A 119 -3.51 -11.11 -1.12
N ALA A 120 -2.88 -11.70 -0.10
CA ALA A 120 -3.12 -11.34 1.30
C ALA A 120 -2.79 -9.86 1.56
N ALA A 121 -1.68 -9.34 1.02
CA ALA A 121 -1.30 -7.94 1.12
C ALA A 121 -2.33 -7.02 0.44
N VAL A 122 -2.86 -7.42 -0.72
CA VAL A 122 -3.91 -6.69 -1.42
C VAL A 122 -5.20 -6.64 -0.58
N LEU A 123 -5.61 -7.76 0.00
CA LEU A 123 -6.80 -7.85 0.86
C LEU A 123 -6.64 -7.05 2.15
N ALA A 124 -5.47 -7.09 2.78
CA ALA A 124 -5.15 -6.28 3.95
C ALA A 124 -5.19 -4.78 3.63
N GLY A 125 -4.63 -4.36 2.49
CA GLY A 125 -4.74 -2.98 1.99
C GLY A 125 -6.19 -2.55 1.80
N ASN A 126 -7.01 -3.39 1.15
CA ASN A 126 -8.44 -3.16 1.00
C ASN A 126 -9.17 -3.02 2.36
N ALA A 127 -8.81 -3.85 3.34
CA ALA A 127 -9.36 -3.76 4.68
C ALA A 127 -8.94 -2.47 5.41
N VAL A 128 -7.70 -2.01 5.27
CA VAL A 128 -7.21 -0.71 5.78
C VAL A 128 -8.00 0.45 5.15
N TYR A 129 -8.19 0.45 3.84
CA TYR A 129 -8.97 1.48 3.15
C TYR A 129 -10.43 1.48 3.58
N GLY A 130 -11.08 0.30 3.55
CA GLY A 130 -12.48 0.15 3.91
C GLY A 130 -12.77 0.49 5.37
N THR A 131 -11.88 0.14 6.30
CA THR A 131 -12.04 0.51 7.72
C THR A 131 -11.85 2.00 7.94
N LEU A 132 -10.87 2.65 7.31
CA LEU A 132 -10.74 4.10 7.39
C LEU A 132 -11.99 4.80 6.85
N VAL A 133 -12.49 4.37 5.69
CA VAL A 133 -13.67 4.97 5.04
C VAL A 133 -14.92 4.92 5.94
N ARG A 134 -15.09 3.84 6.70
CA ARG A 134 -16.19 3.67 7.66
C ARG A 134 -15.95 4.42 8.97
N LEU A 135 -14.70 4.57 9.38
CA LEU A 135 -14.34 5.28 10.60
C LEU A 135 -14.35 6.81 10.42
N ALA A 136 -14.04 7.31 9.23
CA ALA A 136 -13.84 8.74 8.98
C ALA A 136 -15.03 9.65 9.34
N PRO A 137 -16.31 9.27 9.12
CA PRO A 137 -17.46 10.08 9.54
C PRO A 137 -17.68 10.08 11.07
N GLU A 138 -17.28 8.99 11.73
CA GLU A 138 -17.51 8.72 13.15
C GLU A 138 -16.17 8.49 13.85
N PRO A 139 -15.31 9.52 13.93
CA PRO A 139 -13.97 9.35 14.46
C PRO A 139 -13.99 8.84 15.90
N GLY A 140 -15.06 9.01 16.67
CA GLY A 140 -15.15 8.54 18.06
C GLY A 140 -15.36 7.03 18.24
N ASP A 141 -15.64 6.27 17.18
CA ASP A 141 -15.87 4.83 17.27
C ASP A 141 -14.58 4.07 17.61
N LEU A 142 -14.45 3.66 18.88
CA LEU A 142 -13.29 2.93 19.39
C LEU A 142 -13.12 1.55 18.75
N LEU A 143 -14.22 0.85 18.45
CA LEU A 143 -14.16 -0.48 17.85
C LEU A 143 -13.58 -0.40 16.43
N ARG A 144 -14.05 0.55 15.63
CA ARG A 144 -13.52 0.78 14.27
C ARG A 144 -12.09 1.29 14.28
N ARG A 145 -11.70 2.11 15.27
CA ARG A 145 -10.30 2.53 15.47
C ARG A 145 -9.37 1.34 15.72
N THR A 146 -9.74 0.46 16.65
CA THR A 146 -8.94 -0.73 16.97
C THR A 146 -8.82 -1.64 15.75
N ARG A 147 -9.93 -1.89 15.04
CA ARG A 147 -9.90 -2.67 13.79
C ARG A 147 -8.99 -2.06 12.73
N LEU A 148 -9.01 -0.74 12.54
CA LEU A 148 -8.09 -0.06 11.63
C LEU A 148 -6.62 -0.26 12.06
N ALA A 149 -6.33 -0.13 13.36
CA ALA A 149 -4.99 -0.35 13.91
C ALA A 149 -4.51 -1.80 13.76
N ASP A 150 -5.40 -2.78 13.87
CA ASP A 150 -5.09 -4.19 13.66
C ASP A 150 -4.79 -4.47 12.19
N TRP A 151 -5.60 -3.93 11.28
CA TRP A 151 -5.35 -4.06 9.84
C TRP A 151 -4.06 -3.36 9.40
N LEU A 152 -3.72 -2.21 9.98
CA LEU A 152 -2.42 -1.56 9.75
C LEU A 152 -1.27 -2.43 10.24
N ASN A 153 -1.42 -3.16 11.35
CA ASN A 153 -0.40 -4.11 11.82
C ASN A 153 -0.21 -5.28 10.85
N VAL A 154 -1.31 -5.87 10.37
CA VAL A 154 -1.29 -6.95 9.37
C VAL A 154 -0.67 -6.45 8.06
N ALA A 155 -1.07 -5.26 7.59
CA ALA A 155 -0.52 -4.64 6.39
C ALA A 155 0.99 -4.39 6.51
N ALA A 156 1.48 -3.93 7.67
CA ALA A 156 2.91 -3.74 7.89
C ALA A 156 3.70 -5.06 7.82
N ALA A 157 3.17 -6.14 8.40
CA ALA A 157 3.81 -7.46 8.32
C ALA A 157 3.85 -8.01 6.89
N LEU A 158 2.77 -7.85 6.14
CA LEU A 158 2.69 -8.27 4.74
C LEU A 158 3.56 -7.40 3.83
N SER A 159 3.64 -6.09 4.08
CA SER A 159 4.55 -5.17 3.39
C SER A 159 6.02 -5.55 3.62
N LEU A 160 6.38 -5.94 4.86
CA LEU A 160 7.71 -6.46 5.15
C LEU A 160 8.00 -7.73 4.35
N ALA A 161 7.05 -8.67 4.31
CA ALA A 161 7.20 -9.89 3.51
C ALA A 161 7.37 -9.59 2.01
N MET A 162 6.58 -8.65 1.45
CA MET A 162 6.73 -8.18 0.07
C MET A 162 8.09 -7.51 -0.17
N THR A 163 8.59 -6.74 0.80
CA THR A 163 9.92 -6.14 0.75
C THR A 163 11.01 -7.22 0.65
N VAL A 164 10.88 -8.30 1.43
CA VAL A 164 11.80 -9.43 1.35
C VAL A 164 11.78 -10.04 -0.05
N PHE A 165 10.61 -10.26 -0.66
CA PHE A 165 10.53 -10.79 -2.03
C PHE A 165 11.10 -9.83 -3.09
N ASN A 166 11.08 -8.52 -2.86
CA ASN A 166 11.66 -7.53 -3.77
C ASN A 166 13.19 -7.43 -3.64
N VAL A 167 13.74 -7.74 -2.46
CA VAL A 167 15.18 -7.62 -2.16
C VAL A 167 15.90 -8.97 -2.32
N VAL A 168 15.21 -10.07 -2.01
CA VAL A 168 15.72 -11.44 -2.11
C VAL A 168 15.07 -12.11 -3.32
N PRO A 169 15.80 -12.24 -4.44
CA PRO A 169 15.22 -12.77 -5.67
C PRO A 169 14.84 -14.25 -5.49
N ILE A 170 13.71 -14.63 -6.08
CA ILE A 170 13.36 -16.03 -6.28
C ILE A 170 14.13 -16.52 -7.50
N ALA A 171 15.14 -17.37 -7.26
CA ALA A 171 15.93 -18.00 -8.31
C ALA A 171 15.00 -18.67 -9.34
N GLY A 172 15.24 -18.41 -10.64
CA GLY A 172 14.42 -18.94 -11.74
C GLY A 172 13.08 -18.22 -11.98
N PHE A 173 12.77 -17.14 -11.23
CA PHE A 173 11.56 -16.33 -11.41
C PHE A 173 11.85 -14.83 -11.51
N SER A 174 12.71 -14.30 -10.64
CA SER A 174 13.06 -12.86 -10.61
C SER A 174 14.56 -12.64 -10.72
N SER A 175 14.96 -11.57 -11.39
CA SER A 175 16.36 -11.14 -11.47
C SER A 175 16.87 -10.61 -10.13
N SER A 176 18.13 -10.88 -9.79
CA SER A 176 18.75 -10.30 -8.60
C SER A 176 18.88 -8.78 -8.75
N PRO A 177 18.32 -7.97 -7.85
CA PRO A 177 18.61 -6.54 -7.84
C PRO A 177 20.11 -6.33 -7.60
N GLN A 178 20.72 -5.34 -8.27
CA GLN A 178 22.13 -5.02 -8.13
C GLN A 178 22.33 -3.54 -7.81
N GLY A 179 23.35 -3.22 -7.01
CA GLY A 179 23.78 -1.85 -6.74
C GLY A 179 22.66 -0.96 -6.20
N ALA A 180 22.29 0.06 -6.97
CA ALA A 180 21.30 1.07 -6.58
C ALA A 180 19.87 0.49 -6.44
N ASP A 181 19.51 -0.53 -7.22
CA ASP A 181 18.16 -1.10 -7.18
C ASP A 181 17.87 -1.78 -5.83
N LEU A 182 18.87 -2.43 -5.24
CA LEU A 182 18.77 -3.05 -3.92
C LEU A 182 18.41 -2.01 -2.84
N TRP A 183 19.08 -0.84 -2.90
CA TRP A 183 18.80 0.25 -1.98
C TRP A 183 17.43 0.87 -2.22
N VAL A 184 17.01 1.03 -3.47
CA VAL A 184 15.69 1.56 -3.82
C VAL A 184 14.59 0.64 -3.27
N TYR A 185 14.67 -0.67 -3.52
CA TYR A 185 13.68 -1.62 -3.01
C TYR A 185 13.70 -1.74 -1.48
N GLY A 186 14.90 -1.82 -0.89
CA GLY A 186 15.06 -1.92 0.56
C GLY A 186 14.55 -0.68 1.31
N LEU A 187 14.93 0.52 0.86
CA LEU A 187 14.48 1.78 1.47
C LEU A 187 13.00 2.03 1.23
N SER A 188 12.49 1.72 0.03
CA SER A 188 11.06 1.84 -0.28
C SER A 188 10.22 0.93 0.62
N GLY A 189 10.64 -0.32 0.81
CA GLY A 189 9.98 -1.26 1.70
C GLY A 189 10.07 -0.86 3.17
N ALA A 190 11.24 -0.41 3.63
CA ALA A 190 11.41 0.10 4.99
C ALA A 190 10.52 1.34 5.25
N LEU A 191 10.39 2.23 4.26
CA LEU A 191 9.50 3.38 4.33
C LEU A 191 8.03 2.96 4.40
N ASP A 192 7.58 2.00 3.59
CA ASP A 192 6.19 1.52 3.59
C ASP A 192 5.82 0.88 4.94
N VAL A 193 6.67 0.00 5.47
CA VAL A 193 6.50 -0.61 6.79
C VAL A 193 6.50 0.46 7.88
N GLY A 194 7.49 1.37 7.85
CA GLY A 194 7.63 2.46 8.82
C GLY A 194 6.43 3.41 8.81
N ALA A 195 5.99 3.85 7.63
CA ALA A 195 4.82 4.71 7.44
C ALA A 195 3.55 4.04 7.97
N THR A 196 3.37 2.75 7.68
CA THR A 196 2.21 1.96 8.14
C THR A 196 2.20 1.81 9.67
N LEU A 197 3.34 1.51 10.29
CA LEU A 197 3.46 1.42 11.76
C LEU A 197 3.29 2.77 12.45
N LEU A 198 3.80 3.85 11.87
CA LEU A 198 3.59 5.21 12.36
C LEU A 198 2.11 5.61 12.25
N ALA A 199 1.45 5.28 11.14
CA ALA A 199 0.02 5.50 10.96
C ALA A 199 -0.79 4.73 12.01
N ARG A 200 -0.43 3.48 12.29
CA ARG A 200 -1.03 2.70 13.39
C ARG A 200 -0.90 3.41 14.73
N ARG A 201 0.30 3.89 15.07
CA ARG A 201 0.54 4.65 16.31
C ARG A 201 -0.28 5.94 16.34
N ALA A 202 -0.40 6.65 15.22
CA ALA A 202 -1.20 7.85 15.11
C ALA A 202 -2.71 7.59 15.31
N VAL A 203 -3.25 6.50 14.77
CA VAL A 203 -4.66 6.09 14.96
C VAL A 203 -4.94 5.77 16.43
N LEU A 204 -4.07 5.00 17.09
CA LEU A 204 -4.24 4.61 18.49
C LEU A 204 -4.16 5.79 19.46
N HIS A 205 -3.42 6.85 19.11
CA HIS A 205 -3.25 8.04 19.95
C HIS A 205 -4.04 9.26 19.45
N ALA A 206 -4.96 9.06 18.50
CA ALA A 206 -5.80 10.12 17.98
C ALA A 206 -6.74 10.64 19.09
N PRO A 207 -6.94 11.97 19.21
CA PRO A 207 -7.88 12.52 20.17
C PRO A 207 -9.30 11.99 19.93
N PRO A 208 -10.14 11.91 20.99
CA PRO A 208 -11.57 11.68 20.83
C PRO A 208 -12.21 12.80 19.99
N ARG A 209 -13.40 12.54 19.46
CA ARG A 209 -14.12 13.47 18.56
C ARG A 209 -14.17 14.88 19.18
N GLN A 210 -13.66 15.87 18.45
CA GLN A 210 -13.95 17.27 18.77
C GLN A 210 -15.30 17.61 18.13
N GLY A 211 -16.21 18.15 18.95
CA GLY A 211 -17.59 18.49 18.58
C GLY A 211 -17.65 19.39 17.35
#